data_AF-A0A4U0FB07-F1
#
_entry.id   AF-A0A4U0FB07-F1
#
_cell.length_a   1.000
_cell.length_b   1.000
_cell.length_c   1.000
_cell.angle_alpha   90.00
_cell.angle_beta   90.00
_cell.angle_gamma   90.00
#
_symmetry.space_group_name_H-M   'P 1'
#
loop_
_entity.id
_entity.type
_entity.pdbx_description
1 polymer ?
#
loop_
_entity_poly.entity_id
_entity_poly.type
_entity_poly.pdbx_seq_one_letter_code
_entity_poly.pdbx_strand_id
1 'polypeptide(L)'
;MIYSPLQKYQQSSVQTASPAQLVLMLYEGAIRFVKHAIDGIDNRDIEKANTNFIKAQRIINELTASLDYQYPISTDLARIYEYMTHQLIQANTKKSKQPAVEVLSYLMELKEAWSQAAKPQPQTQTVSKETGHG
;
A
#
# COMPACT_ATOMS: atom_id res chain seq x y z
N MET A 1 27.22 17.38 -5.94
CA MET A 1 25.92 16.68 -5.87
C MET A 1 25.04 17.43 -4.89
N ILE A 2 24.05 18.18 -5.38
CA ILE A 2 23.13 18.95 -4.53
C ILE A 2 22.06 17.96 -4.04
N TYR A 3 22.22 17.47 -2.81
CA TYR A 3 21.18 16.72 -2.12
C TYR A 3 20.03 17.68 -1.82
N SER A 4 18.89 17.50 -2.49
CA SER A 4 17.70 18.30 -2.23
C SER A 4 17.25 18.08 -0.78
N PRO A 5 16.94 19.13 0.00
CA PRO A 5 16.45 18.98 1.38
C PRO A 5 15.32 17.96 1.53
N LEU A 6 14.45 17.86 0.51
CA LEU A 6 13.37 16.88 0.43
C LEU A 6 13.85 15.42 0.51
N GLN A 7 14.99 15.09 -0.10
CA GLN A 7 15.57 13.73 -0.05
C GLN A 7 16.04 13.38 1.35
N LYS A 8 16.64 14.33 2.08
CA LYS A 8 17.03 14.13 3.49
C LYS A 8 15.81 13.91 4.37
N TYR A 9 14.73 14.68 4.20
CA TYR A 9 13.50 14.49 4.96
C TYR A 9 12.87 13.12 4.68
N GLN A 10 12.74 12.71 3.42
CA GLN A 10 12.20 11.38 3.07
C GLN A 10 13.02 10.24 3.68
N GLN A 11 14.34 10.33 3.64
CA GLN A 11 15.22 9.32 4.21
C GLN A 11 15.14 9.27 5.74
N SER A 12 15.09 10.43 6.42
CA SER A 12 14.94 10.50 7.87
C SER A 12 13.57 9.96 8.33
N SER A 13 12.50 10.26 7.60
CA SER A 13 11.16 9.73 7.92
C SER A 13 11.08 8.20 7.83
N VAL A 14 11.79 7.57 6.88
CA VAL A 14 11.88 6.11 6.79
C VAL A 14 12.62 5.52 8.00
N GLN A 15 13.68 6.17 8.48
CA GLN A 15 14.51 5.64 9.57
C GLN A 15 13.83 5.63 10.95
N THR A 16 12.85 6.51 11.16
CA THR A 16 12.14 6.63 12.44
C THR A 16 10.72 6.06 12.39
N ALA A 17 10.29 5.53 11.25
CA ALA A 17 8.95 5.00 11.07
C ALA A 17 8.77 3.66 11.77
N SER A 18 7.62 3.43 12.39
CA SER A 18 7.23 2.13 12.89
C SER A 18 6.99 1.14 11.72
N PRO A 19 7.03 -0.18 11.94
CA PRO A 19 6.74 -1.16 10.89
C PRO A 19 5.39 -0.92 10.20
N ALA A 20 4.35 -0.56 10.96
CA ALA A 20 3.04 -0.22 10.42
C ALA A 20 3.08 1.04 9.54
N GLN A 21 3.87 2.06 9.91
CA GLN A 21 4.06 3.26 9.11
C GLN A 21 4.79 2.94 7.80
N LEU A 22 5.80 2.06 7.81
CA LEU A 22 6.50 1.63 6.60
C LEU A 22 5.55 0.93 5.60
N VAL A 23 4.67 0.05 6.09
CA VAL A 23 3.63 -0.60 5.28
C VAL A 23 2.69 0.43 4.65
N LEU A 24 2.22 1.41 5.44
CA LEU A 24 1.37 2.49 4.92
C LEU A 24 2.09 3.33 3.85
N MET A 25 3.38 3.62 4.04
CA MET A 25 4.20 4.34 3.05
C MET A 25 4.37 3.54 1.74
N LEU A 26 4.49 2.22 1.81
CA LEU A 26 4.49 1.34 0.63
C LEU A 26 3.15 1.44 -0.11
N TYR A 27 2.02 1.31 0.57
CA TYR A 27 0.70 1.49 -0.06
C TYR A 27 0.56 2.86 -0.74
N GLU A 28 0.98 3.93 -0.07
CA GLU A 28 0.97 5.27 -0.66
C GLU A 28 1.86 5.37 -1.91
N GLY A 29 3.04 4.76 -1.87
CA GLY A 29 3.93 4.66 -3.03
C GLY A 29 3.27 3.93 -4.20
N ALA A 30 2.69 2.76 -3.95
CA ALA A 30 1.99 1.97 -4.97
C ALA A 30 0.83 2.78 -5.59
N ILE A 31 -0.02 3.37 -4.76
CA ILE A 31 -1.16 4.21 -5.19
C ILE A 31 -0.68 5.37 -6.08
N ARG A 32 0.38 6.09 -5.67
CA ARG A 32 0.94 7.20 -6.46
C ARG A 32 1.43 6.71 -7.82
N PHE A 33 2.16 5.60 -7.86
CA PHE A 33 2.65 5.06 -9.13
C PHE A 33 1.53 4.53 -10.03
N VAL A 34 0.52 3.85 -9.50
CA VAL A 34 -0.64 3.42 -10.29
C VAL A 34 -1.37 4.62 -10.89
N LYS A 35 -1.61 5.69 -10.13
CA LYS A 35 -2.20 6.94 -10.66
C LYS A 35 -1.37 7.54 -11.80
N HIS A 36 -0.06 7.68 -11.60
CA HIS A 36 0.82 8.19 -12.67
C HIS A 36 0.88 7.29 -13.90
N ALA A 37 0.73 5.99 -13.72
CA ALA A 37 0.67 5.04 -14.84
C ALA A 37 -0.63 5.22 -15.65
N ILE A 38 -1.76 5.38 -14.96
CA ILE A 38 -3.07 5.70 -15.57
C ILE A 38 -3.00 7.03 -16.32
N ASP A 39 -2.42 8.08 -15.72
CA ASP A 39 -2.21 9.36 -16.38
C ASP A 39 -1.35 9.21 -17.65
N GLY A 40 -0.34 8.33 -17.63
CA GLY A 40 0.47 8.01 -18.80
C GLY A 40 -0.35 7.40 -19.93
N ILE A 41 -1.23 6.43 -19.61
CA ILE A 41 -2.16 5.85 -20.60
C ILE A 41 -3.06 6.94 -21.19
N ASP A 42 -3.68 7.76 -20.35
CA ASP A 42 -4.63 8.79 -20.78
C ASP A 42 -3.99 9.85 -21.70
N ASN A 43 -2.73 10.19 -21.45
CA ASN A 43 -1.97 11.13 -22.28
C ASN A 43 -1.20 10.46 -23.44
N ARG A 44 -1.39 9.15 -23.66
CA ARG A 44 -0.63 8.35 -24.65
C ARG A 44 0.90 8.37 -24.43
N ASP A 45 1.33 8.68 -23.22
CA ASP A 45 2.73 8.60 -22.77
C ASP A 45 3.01 7.18 -22.26
N ILE A 46 3.39 6.31 -23.20
CA ILE A 46 3.57 4.88 -22.95
C ILE A 46 4.79 4.57 -22.08
N GLU A 47 5.84 5.38 -22.19
CA GLU A 47 7.06 5.23 -21.39
C GLU A 47 6.79 5.58 -19.92
N LYS A 48 6.08 6.68 -19.67
CA LYS A 48 5.61 7.04 -18.34
C LYS A 48 4.70 5.97 -17.76
N ALA A 49 3.74 5.46 -18.54
CA ALA A 49 2.86 4.38 -18.12
C ALA A 49 3.67 3.15 -17.67
N ASN A 50 4.55 2.67 -18.54
CA ASN A 50 5.39 1.49 -18.28
C ASN A 50 6.27 1.66 -17.03
N THR A 51 6.98 2.78 -16.94
CA THR A 51 7.88 3.08 -15.82
C THR A 51 7.14 3.06 -14.49
N ASN A 52 5.96 3.66 -14.44
CA ASN A 52 5.18 3.73 -13.21
C ASN A 52 4.50 2.39 -12.87
N PHE A 53 4.03 1.62 -13.86
CA PHE A 53 3.54 0.25 -13.60
C PHE A 53 4.62 -0.66 -13.00
N ILE A 54 5.84 -0.62 -13.54
CA ILE A 54 6.96 -1.41 -12.99
C ILE A 54 7.26 -1.01 -11.54
N LYS A 55 7.24 0.29 -11.23
CA LYS A 55 7.45 0.77 -9.86
C LYS A 55 6.34 0.31 -8.90
N ALA A 56 5.09 0.38 -9.32
CA ALA A 56 3.96 -0.13 -8.53
C ALA A 56 4.08 -1.63 -8.27
N GLN A 57 4.39 -2.42 -9.30
CA GLN A 57 4.60 -3.88 -9.18
C GLN A 57 5.74 -4.22 -8.21
N ARG A 58 6.86 -3.49 -8.25
CA ARG A 58 7.96 -3.69 -7.30
C ARG A 58 7.53 -3.49 -5.85
N ILE A 59 6.70 -2.48 -5.58
CA ILE A 59 6.17 -2.25 -4.23
C ILE A 59 5.22 -3.36 -3.79
N ILE A 60 4.33 -3.82 -4.69
CA ILE A 60 3.40 -4.92 -4.37
C ILE A 60 4.17 -6.23 -4.10
N ASN A 61 5.24 -6.48 -4.85
CA ASN A 61 6.13 -7.61 -4.59
C ASN A 61 6.84 -7.49 -3.23
N GLU A 62 7.29 -6.29 -2.86
CA GLU A 62 7.88 -6.03 -1.54
C GLU A 62 6.87 -6.27 -0.41
N LEU A 63 5.63 -5.78 -0.56
CA LEU A 63 4.54 -6.06 0.37
C LEU A 63 4.33 -7.58 0.54
N THR A 64 4.31 -8.32 -0.58
CA THR A 64 4.14 -9.78 -0.57
C THR A 64 5.31 -10.50 0.12
N ALA A 65 6.54 -10.04 -0.13
CA ALA A 65 7.75 -10.60 0.49
C ALA A 65 7.83 -10.29 1.99
N SER A 66 7.21 -9.20 2.43
CA SER A 66 7.15 -8.79 3.84
C SER A 66 6.10 -9.52 4.68
N LEU A 67 5.24 -10.35 4.05
CA LEU A 67 4.19 -11.08 4.75
C LEU A 67 4.77 -12.14 5.70
N ASP A 68 4.21 -12.21 6.92
CA ASP A 68 4.49 -13.27 7.86
C ASP A 68 3.51 -14.44 7.64
N TYR A 69 3.99 -15.49 6.97
CA TYR A 69 3.18 -16.66 6.61
C TYR A 69 2.84 -17.58 7.81
N GLN A 70 3.27 -17.25 9.02
CA GLN A 70 2.75 -17.92 10.23
C GLN A 70 1.27 -17.59 10.47
N TYR A 71 0.79 -16.46 9.96
CA TYR A 71 -0.62 -16.06 10.07
C TYR A 71 -1.43 -16.53 8.87
N PRO A 72 -2.61 -17.17 9.07
CA PRO A 72 -3.44 -17.67 7.96
C PRO A 72 -3.83 -16.60 6.93
N ILE A 73 -4.10 -15.37 7.41
CA ILE A 73 -4.51 -14.23 6.55
C ILE A 73 -3.43 -13.84 5.51
N SER A 74 -2.16 -14.15 5.78
CA SER A 74 -1.06 -13.84 4.87
C SER A 74 -1.19 -14.56 3.53
N THR A 75 -1.76 -15.78 3.52
CA THR A 75 -2.00 -16.50 2.27
C THR A 75 -3.04 -15.81 1.40
N ASP A 76 -4.10 -15.28 2.02
CA ASP A 76 -5.15 -14.57 1.28
C ASP A 76 -4.67 -13.20 0.80
N LEU A 77 -3.88 -12.48 1.60
CA LEU A 77 -3.23 -11.24 1.17
C LEU A 77 -2.26 -11.48 0.00
N ALA A 78 -1.46 -12.54 0.05
CA ALA A 78 -0.54 -12.89 -1.04
C ALA A 78 -1.29 -13.12 -2.37
N ARG A 79 -2.43 -13.81 -2.34
CA ARG A 79 -3.29 -14.02 -3.53
C ARG A 79 -3.85 -12.71 -4.09
N ILE A 80 -4.27 -11.81 -3.21
CA ILE A 80 -4.76 -10.48 -3.60
C ILE A 80 -3.63 -9.69 -4.28
N TYR A 81 -2.43 -9.69 -3.71
CA TYR A 81 -1.27 -9.02 -4.30
C TYR A 81 -0.84 -9.62 -5.63
N GLU A 82 -0.86 -10.95 -5.76
CA GLU A 82 -0.59 -11.64 -7.02
C GLU A 82 -1.58 -11.21 -8.11
N TYR A 83 -2.87 -11.19 -7.78
CA TYR A 83 -3.91 -10.72 -8.69
C TYR A 83 -3.68 -9.27 -9.12
N MET A 84 -3.38 -8.38 -8.17
CA MET A 84 -3.07 -6.97 -8.48
C MET A 84 -1.88 -6.85 -9.43
N THR A 85 -0.79 -7.56 -9.16
CA THR A 85 0.39 -7.56 -10.02
C THR A 85 0.04 -8.02 -11.44
N HIS A 86 -0.75 -9.08 -11.58
CA HIS A 86 -1.24 -9.55 -12.88
C HIS A 86 -2.06 -8.47 -13.60
N GLN A 87 -3.01 -7.81 -12.91
CA GLN A 87 -3.82 -6.75 -13.52
C GLN A 87 -2.99 -5.54 -13.95
N LEU A 88 -1.96 -5.15 -13.19
CA LEU A 88 -1.04 -4.08 -13.61
C LEU A 88 -0.22 -4.47 -14.84
N ILE A 89 0.17 -5.75 -14.98
CA ILE A 89 0.83 -6.26 -16.19
C ILE A 89 -0.14 -6.21 -17.38
N GLN A 90 -1.39 -6.62 -17.19
CA GLN A 90 -2.43 -6.54 -18.23
C GLN A 90 -2.70 -5.10 -18.66
N ALA A 91 -2.84 -4.17 -17.70
CA ALA A 91 -3.01 -2.74 -17.97
C ALA A 91 -1.85 -2.20 -18.82
N ASN A 92 -0.62 -2.52 -18.42
CA ASN A 92 0.57 -2.06 -19.11
C ASN A 92 0.70 -2.68 -20.50
N THR A 93 0.44 -3.96 -20.66
CA THR A 93 0.62 -4.65 -21.96
C THR A 93 -0.45 -4.20 -22.96
N LYS A 94 -1.70 -4.10 -22.52
CA LYS A 94 -2.85 -3.74 -23.38
C LYS A 94 -3.06 -2.23 -23.51
N LYS A 95 -2.31 -1.41 -22.77
CA LYS A 95 -2.51 0.04 -22.64
C LYS A 95 -3.97 0.38 -22.29
N SER A 96 -4.57 -0.43 -21.43
CA SER A 96 -5.92 -0.25 -20.93
C SER A 96 -5.85 0.15 -19.45
N LYS A 97 -6.51 1.24 -19.09
CA LYS A 97 -6.47 1.75 -17.71
C LYS A 97 -7.41 1.00 -16.76
N GLN A 98 -8.44 0.33 -17.26
CA GLN A 98 -9.48 -0.29 -16.46
C GLN A 98 -8.92 -1.29 -15.43
N PRO A 99 -8.02 -2.23 -15.79
CA PRO A 99 -7.37 -3.09 -14.80
C PRO A 99 -6.58 -2.34 -13.73
N ALA A 100 -5.92 -1.23 -14.11
CA ALA A 100 -5.17 -0.41 -13.17
C ALA A 100 -6.08 0.39 -12.23
N VAL A 101 -7.25 0.82 -12.69
CA VAL A 101 -8.26 1.50 -11.86
C VAL A 101 -8.82 0.56 -10.80
N GLU A 102 -9.03 -0.72 -11.13
CA GLU A 102 -9.43 -1.75 -10.18
C GLU A 102 -8.34 -2.01 -9.13
N VAL A 103 -7.08 -2.14 -9.55
CA VAL A 103 -5.97 -2.27 -8.58
C VAL A 103 -5.86 -1.04 -7.68
N LEU A 104 -6.10 0.15 -8.23
CA LEU A 104 -6.08 1.39 -7.45
C LEU A 104 -7.14 1.36 -6.34
N SER A 105 -8.36 0.89 -6.60
CA SER A 105 -9.40 0.79 -5.56
C SER A 105 -9.00 -0.18 -4.46
N TYR A 106 -8.48 -1.37 -4.82
CA TYR A 106 -8.04 -2.34 -3.82
C TYR A 106 -6.87 -1.85 -2.97
N LEU A 107 -5.89 -1.16 -3.56
CA LEU A 107 -4.79 -0.55 -2.81
C LEU A 107 -5.30 0.52 -1.83
N MET A 108 -6.31 1.30 -2.22
CA MET A 108 -6.91 2.32 -1.35
C MET A 108 -7.69 1.69 -0.18
N GLU A 109 -8.47 0.66 -0.45
CA GLU A 109 -9.22 -0.09 0.58
C GLU A 109 -8.28 -0.76 1.59
N LEU A 110 -7.26 -1.47 1.11
CA LEU A 110 -6.28 -2.11 1.99
C LEU A 110 -5.49 -1.09 2.80
N LYS A 111 -5.07 0.02 2.20
CA LYS A 111 -4.40 1.11 2.93
C LYS A 111 -5.28 1.59 4.10
N GLU A 112 -6.57 1.78 3.86
CA GLU A 112 -7.51 2.23 4.90
C GLU A 112 -7.64 1.18 6.01
N ALA A 113 -7.78 -0.10 5.66
CA ALA A 113 -7.82 -1.19 6.64
C ALA A 113 -6.54 -1.23 7.52
N TRP A 114 -5.36 -1.12 6.91
CA TRP A 114 -4.09 -1.06 7.62
C TRP A 114 -3.96 0.21 8.49
N SER A 115 -4.46 1.34 8.02
CA SER A 115 -4.49 2.60 8.78
C SER A 115 -5.33 2.47 10.04
N GLN A 116 -6.47 1.80 9.95
CA GLN A 116 -7.32 1.52 11.11
C GLN A 116 -6.67 0.54 12.08
N ALA A 117 -6.07 -0.55 11.58
CA ALA A 117 -5.38 -1.54 12.40
C ALA A 117 -4.15 -0.96 13.12
N ALA A 118 -3.48 0.04 12.55
CA ALA A 118 -2.32 0.71 13.14
C ALA A 118 -2.69 1.72 14.24
N LYS A 119 -3.96 2.10 14.39
CA LYS A 119 -4.39 3.01 15.46
C LYS A 119 -4.36 2.28 16.80
N PRO A 120 -3.82 2.89 17.88
CA PRO A 120 -3.95 2.35 19.22
C PRO A 120 -5.44 2.20 19.55
N GLN A 121 -5.88 0.99 19.92
CA GLN A 121 -7.25 0.82 20.39
C GLN A 121 -7.44 1.59 21.71
N PRO A 122 -8.49 2.43 21.86
CA PRO A 122 -8.79 3.03 23.14
C PRO A 122 -9.12 1.89 24.12
N GLN A 123 -8.29 1.74 25.15
CA GLN A 123 -8.51 0.77 26.23
C GLN A 123 -9.90 1.01 26.80
N THR A 124 -10.81 0.04 26.59
CA THR A 124 -12.13 0.07 27.20
C THR A 124 -11.91 -0.08 28.71
N GLN A 125 -12.05 1.02 29.46
CA GLN A 125 -12.04 0.97 30.92
C GLN A 125 -13.23 0.10 31.36
N THR A 126 -12.95 -1.15 31.72
CA THR A 126 -13.89 -1.99 32.48
C THR A 126 -14.09 -1.34 33.83
N VAL A 127 -15.15 -0.54 33.96
CA VAL A 127 -15.65 -0.09 35.26
C VAL A 127 -16.22 -1.31 35.96
N SER A 128 -15.40 -1.94 36.79
CA SER A 128 -15.84 -2.92 37.78
C SER A 128 -16.80 -2.21 38.73
N LYS A 129 -18.11 -2.35 38.54
CA LYS A 129 -19.08 -2.02 39.59
C LYS A 129 -18.97 -3.09 40.66
N GLU A 130 -18.21 -2.78 41.71
CA GLU A 130 -18.22 -3.53 42.96
C GLU A 130 -19.66 -3.69 43.46
N THR A 131 -20.01 -4.93 43.76
CA THR A 131 -21.26 -5.34 44.37
C THR A 131 -21.21 -4.97 45.84
N GLY A 132 -21.79 -3.83 46.21
CA GLY A 132 -22.04 -3.47 47.60
C GLY A 132 -23.29 -4.18 48.12
N HIS A 133 -23.10 -5.26 48.88
CA HIS A 133 -24.09 -5.74 49.86
C HIS A 133 -24.25 -4.69 50.96
N GLY A 134 -25.50 -4.37 51.30
CA GLY A 134 -25.90 -3.55 52.45
C GLY A 134 -27.40 -3.49 52.57
#